data_AF-A0A9E5EHF3-F1
#
_entry.id   AF-A0A9E5EHF3-F1
#
_cell.length_a   1.000
_cell.length_b   1.000
_cell.length_c   1.000
_cell.angle_alpha   90.00
_cell.angle_beta   90.00
_cell.angle_gamma   90.00
#
_symmetry.space_group_name_H-M   'P 1'
#
loop_
_entity.id
_entity.type
_entity.pdbx_description
1 polymer ?
#
loop_
_entity_poly.entity_id
_entity_poly.type
_entity_poly.pdbx_seq_one_letter_code
_entity_poly.pdbx_strand_id
1 'polypeptide(L)'
;MKVYTYFQQVDKLKLGKKPWHLVEYWVSHWKSRGWEPAVLTIEDAKKHPYFPEYFKWIKKVKTVNPFEYEAACFLRHLAMSVVGGGLMTDTDVFNLTLQPGDLPDMDRILVLGGGVPCAVWGSAGGYEFLCKAMAPYCKTISSDMHMIQFFKMPNLQWCPSYPDVSGKMIHFPAIKIGTDKLEFVQKFFAEREAQAVPA
;
A
#
# COMPACT_ATOMS: atom_id res chain seq x y z
N MET A 1 -3.61 17.07 2.04
CA MET A 1 -3.32 15.90 2.89
C MET A 1 -2.45 14.94 2.10
N LYS A 2 -1.48 14.28 2.74
CA LYS A 2 -0.55 13.38 2.06
C LYS A 2 -1.14 11.98 1.89
N VAL A 3 -0.81 11.36 0.76
CA VAL A 3 -1.00 9.93 0.52
C VAL A 3 0.36 9.34 0.19
N TYR A 4 0.65 8.17 0.74
CA TYR A 4 1.94 7.54 0.65
C TYR A 4 1.82 6.21 -0.07
N THR A 5 2.84 5.86 -0.83
CA THR A 5 3.09 4.47 -1.21
C THR A 5 4.52 4.10 -0.82
N TYR A 6 4.82 2.80 -0.80
CA TYR A 6 6.18 2.32 -0.60
C TYR A 6 6.61 1.59 -1.86
N PHE A 7 7.75 1.98 -2.42
CA PHE A 7 8.30 1.35 -3.60
C PHE A 7 9.77 1.01 -3.41
N GLN A 8 10.10 -0.24 -3.68
CA GLN A 8 11.46 -0.71 -3.79
C GLN A 8 11.58 -1.49 -5.10
N GLN A 9 12.47 -1.04 -5.98
CA GLN A 9 12.79 -1.80 -7.19
C GLN A 9 13.40 -3.16 -6.81
N VAL A 10 12.88 -4.23 -7.40
CA VAL A 10 13.33 -5.61 -7.19
C VAL A 10 13.78 -6.22 -8.51
N ASP A 11 15.05 -6.06 -8.84
CA ASP A 11 15.60 -6.47 -10.15
C ASP A 11 15.52 -7.97 -10.40
N LYS A 12 15.49 -8.79 -9.33
CA LYS A 12 15.32 -10.25 -9.40
C LYS A 12 14.00 -10.66 -10.07
N LEU A 13 12.98 -9.80 -10.07
CA LEU A 13 11.71 -10.05 -10.77
C LEU A 13 11.80 -9.81 -12.29
N LYS A 14 12.90 -9.22 -12.79
CA LYS A 14 13.14 -8.94 -14.22
C LYS A 14 12.00 -8.16 -14.91
N LEU A 15 11.31 -7.30 -14.16
CA LEU A 15 10.17 -6.50 -14.65
C LEU A 15 10.59 -5.19 -15.35
N GLY A 16 11.90 -4.90 -15.38
CA GLY A 16 12.43 -3.65 -15.95
C GLY A 16 11.84 -2.42 -15.27
N LYS A 17 11.44 -1.42 -16.07
CA LYS A 17 10.85 -0.16 -15.61
C LYS A 17 9.34 -0.21 -15.39
N LYS A 18 8.66 -1.32 -15.72
CA LYS A 18 7.19 -1.41 -15.63
C LYS A 18 6.64 -1.06 -14.23
N PRO A 19 7.25 -1.55 -13.12
CA PRO A 19 6.77 -1.20 -11.79
C PRO A 19 6.91 0.31 -11.49
N TRP A 20 7.98 0.93 -12.00
CA TRP A 20 8.20 2.37 -11.85
C TRP A 20 7.19 3.20 -12.64
N HIS A 21 6.88 2.84 -13.88
CA HIS A 21 5.86 3.55 -14.66
C HIS A 21 4.46 3.48 -13.99
N LEU A 22 4.16 2.37 -13.31
CA LEU A 22 2.94 2.28 -12.50
C LEU A 22 2.97 3.25 -11.31
N VAL A 23 4.11 3.40 -10.64
CA VAL A 23 4.30 4.39 -9.56
C VAL A 23 4.14 5.81 -10.10
N GLU A 24 4.71 6.14 -11.26
CA GLU A 24 4.55 7.46 -11.88
C GLU A 24 3.09 7.78 -12.17
N TYR A 25 2.34 6.79 -12.68
CA TYR A 25 0.91 6.93 -12.90
C TYR A 25 0.11 7.02 -11.58
N TRP A 26 0.49 6.26 -10.56
CA TRP A 26 -0.08 6.38 -9.21
C TRP A 26 0.10 7.80 -8.67
N VAL A 27 1.31 8.38 -8.79
CA VAL A 27 1.59 9.76 -8.37
C VAL A 27 0.71 10.76 -9.12
N SER A 28 0.63 10.67 -10.45
CA SER A 28 -0.17 11.62 -11.23
C SER A 28 -1.66 11.50 -10.94
N HIS A 29 -2.17 10.28 -10.76
CA HIS A 29 -3.57 10.00 -10.43
C HIS A 29 -3.96 10.55 -9.07
N TRP A 30 -3.20 10.25 -8.01
CA TRP A 30 -3.53 10.76 -6.69
C TRP A 30 -3.44 12.29 -6.62
N LYS A 31 -2.46 12.89 -7.31
CA LYS A 31 -2.34 14.35 -7.43
C LYS A 31 -3.55 14.98 -8.14
N SER A 32 -4.04 14.38 -9.24
CA SER A 32 -5.23 14.89 -9.95
C SER A 32 -6.51 14.82 -9.10
N ARG A 33 -6.52 13.97 -8.06
CA ARG A 33 -7.61 13.82 -7.10
C ARG A 33 -7.44 14.67 -5.83
N GLY A 34 -6.54 15.65 -5.84
CA GLY A 34 -6.38 16.62 -4.74
C GLY A 34 -5.53 16.15 -3.57
N TRP A 35 -4.80 15.05 -3.72
CA TRP A 35 -3.87 14.56 -2.70
C TRP A 35 -2.43 15.01 -2.98
N GLU A 36 -1.59 14.99 -1.93
CA GLU A 36 -0.15 15.20 -2.05
C GLU A 36 0.56 13.83 -1.99
N PRO A 37 0.87 13.21 -3.15
CA PRO A 37 1.49 11.88 -3.17
C PRO A 37 2.97 11.94 -2.74
N ALA A 38 3.39 10.93 -1.99
CA ALA A 38 4.78 10.71 -1.62
C ALA A 38 5.16 9.23 -1.76
N VAL A 39 6.32 8.96 -2.36
CA VAL A 39 6.83 7.60 -2.55
C VAL A 39 7.94 7.37 -1.53
N LEU A 40 7.69 6.46 -0.59
CA LEU A 40 8.63 6.06 0.44
C LEU A 40 9.51 4.91 -0.04
N THR A 41 10.69 4.81 0.54
CA THR A 41 11.69 3.78 0.23
C THR A 41 12.26 3.18 1.51
N ILE A 42 13.17 2.19 1.36
CA ILE A 42 13.92 1.65 2.50
C ILE A 42 14.72 2.74 3.24
N GLU A 43 15.15 3.80 2.56
CA GLU A 43 15.90 4.89 3.19
C GLU A 43 15.03 5.66 4.19
N ASP A 44 13.71 5.68 4.00
CA ASP A 44 12.79 6.26 4.97
C ASP A 44 12.63 5.36 6.19
N ALA A 45 12.48 4.05 5.97
CA ALA A 45 12.40 3.08 7.07
C ALA A 45 13.68 3.06 7.93
N LYS A 46 14.87 3.20 7.31
CA LYS A 46 16.18 3.22 7.99
C LYS A 46 16.36 4.36 8.98
N LYS A 47 15.58 5.44 8.86
CA LYS A 47 15.60 6.57 9.79
C LYS A 47 15.00 6.20 11.16
N HIS A 48 14.23 5.11 11.25
CA HIS A 48 13.62 4.69 12.51
C HIS A 48 14.63 4.00 13.44
N PRO A 49 14.71 4.35 14.73
CA PRO A 49 15.63 3.70 15.69
C PRO A 49 15.43 2.19 15.83
N TYR A 50 14.19 1.71 15.68
CA TYR A 50 13.84 0.27 15.71
C TYR A 50 14.25 -0.50 14.44
N PHE A 51 14.65 0.19 13.35
CA PHE A 51 14.96 -0.47 12.07
C PHE A 51 15.98 -1.62 12.19
N PRO A 52 17.14 -1.46 12.88
CA PRO A 52 18.12 -2.53 12.96
C PRO A 52 17.59 -3.79 13.63
N GLU A 53 16.71 -3.65 14.63
CA GLU A 53 16.08 -4.77 15.31
C GLU A 53 14.97 -5.39 14.46
N TYR A 54 14.09 -4.56 13.90
CA TYR A 54 12.99 -5.02 13.06
C TYR A 54 13.50 -5.76 11.82
N PHE A 55 14.58 -5.27 11.20
CA PHE A 55 15.17 -5.91 10.04
C PHE A 55 15.76 -7.30 10.36
N LYS A 56 16.22 -7.54 11.61
CA LYS A 56 16.61 -8.90 12.06
C LYS A 56 15.41 -9.85 12.08
N TRP A 57 14.21 -9.36 12.37
CA TRP A 57 12.99 -10.16 12.30
C TRP A 57 12.58 -10.44 10.87
N ILE A 58 12.56 -9.42 10.01
CA ILE A 58 12.21 -9.55 8.59
C ILE A 58 13.12 -10.56 7.89
N LYS A 59 14.42 -10.60 8.19
CA LYS A 59 15.36 -11.62 7.65
C LYS A 59 14.97 -13.08 7.95
N LYS A 60 14.05 -13.32 8.89
CA LYS A 60 13.55 -14.65 9.24
C LYS A 60 12.32 -15.07 8.44
N VAL A 61 11.79 -14.18 7.60
CA VAL A 61 10.66 -14.45 6.70
C VAL A 61 11.03 -15.57 5.74
N LYS A 62 10.20 -16.62 5.76
CA LYS A 62 10.29 -17.72 4.80
C LYS A 62 9.52 -17.33 3.56
N THR A 63 10.20 -17.24 2.43
CA THR A 63 9.57 -16.93 1.14
C THR A 63 10.24 -17.68 0.01
N VAL A 64 9.46 -17.93 -1.05
CA VAL A 64 9.92 -18.40 -2.36
C VAL A 64 10.09 -17.23 -3.35
N ASN A 65 9.60 -16.04 -2.99
CA ASN A 65 9.78 -14.81 -3.75
C ASN A 65 11.15 -14.18 -3.43
N PRO A 66 11.62 -13.22 -4.24
CA PRO A 66 12.76 -12.39 -3.85
C PRO A 66 12.56 -11.76 -2.47
N PHE A 67 13.54 -11.92 -1.58
CA PHE A 67 13.47 -11.40 -0.22
C PHE A 67 13.12 -9.91 -0.16
N GLU A 68 13.67 -9.12 -1.08
CA GLU A 68 13.44 -7.68 -1.15
C GLU A 68 11.97 -7.32 -1.40
N TYR A 69 11.26 -8.18 -2.14
CA TYR A 69 9.83 -8.02 -2.40
C TYR A 69 9.01 -8.22 -1.12
N GLU A 70 9.26 -9.30 -0.36
CA GLU A 70 8.54 -9.52 0.90
C GLU A 70 8.95 -8.52 1.98
N ALA A 71 10.23 -8.17 2.05
CA ALA A 71 10.73 -7.18 3.00
C ALA A 71 10.02 -5.83 2.83
N ALA A 72 9.68 -5.44 1.60
CA ALA A 72 8.91 -4.22 1.32
C ALA A 72 7.54 -4.21 2.03
N CYS A 73 6.83 -5.35 2.09
CA CYS A 73 5.55 -5.47 2.80
C CYS A 73 5.65 -5.15 4.29
N PHE A 74 6.79 -5.44 4.92
CA PHE A 74 7.03 -5.12 6.34
C PHE A 74 7.59 -3.72 6.54
N LEU A 75 8.53 -3.30 5.69
CA LEU A 75 9.26 -2.03 5.82
C LEU A 75 8.39 -0.81 5.54
N ARG A 76 7.35 -0.94 4.70
CA ARG A 76 6.41 0.14 4.42
C ARG A 76 5.77 0.74 5.66
N HIS A 77 5.39 -0.12 6.63
CA HIS A 77 4.80 0.32 7.90
C HIS A 77 5.81 1.09 8.74
N LEU A 78 7.07 0.64 8.77
CA LEU A 78 8.10 1.34 9.51
C LEU A 78 8.42 2.71 8.86
N ALA A 79 8.46 2.78 7.53
CA ALA A 79 8.60 4.05 6.81
C ALA A 79 7.43 5.00 7.13
N MET A 80 6.20 4.49 7.19
CA MET A 80 5.03 5.28 7.60
C MET A 80 5.16 5.83 9.03
N SER A 81 5.72 5.05 9.96
CA SER A 81 5.96 5.54 11.32
C SER A 81 6.94 6.72 11.36
N VAL A 82 7.94 6.73 10.48
CA VAL A 82 8.94 7.81 10.39
C VAL A 82 8.35 9.11 9.85
N VAL A 83 7.44 9.03 8.88
CA VAL A 83 6.89 10.22 8.21
C VAL A 83 5.70 10.86 8.94
N GLY A 84 5.33 10.35 10.13
CA GLY A 84 4.25 10.88 10.94
C GLY A 84 2.92 10.11 10.83
N GLY A 85 2.87 9.03 10.05
CA GLY A 85 1.63 8.32 9.71
C GLY A 85 0.94 8.90 8.46
N GLY A 86 -0.35 8.64 8.32
CA GLY A 86 -1.14 9.05 7.16
C GLY A 86 -1.78 7.87 6.42
N LEU A 87 -2.20 8.14 5.18
CA LEU A 87 -2.79 7.14 4.29
C LEU A 87 -1.67 6.48 3.49
N MET A 88 -1.48 5.19 3.68
CA MET A 88 -0.59 4.36 2.87
C MET A 88 -1.44 3.51 1.91
N THR A 89 -1.07 3.47 0.63
CA THR A 89 -1.64 2.53 -0.33
C THR A 89 -0.57 1.76 -1.10
N ASP A 90 -0.92 0.58 -1.62
CA ASP A 90 -0.11 -0.10 -2.63
C ASP A 90 -0.03 0.74 -3.92
N THR A 91 0.98 0.45 -4.74
CA THR A 91 1.20 1.13 -6.03
C THR A 91 0.13 0.81 -7.06
N ASP A 92 -0.67 -0.24 -6.84
CA ASP A 92 -1.81 -0.64 -7.65
C ASP A 92 -3.17 -0.30 -7.01
N VAL A 93 -3.19 0.67 -6.09
CA VAL A 93 -4.41 1.23 -5.50
C VAL A 93 -4.65 2.65 -5.97
N PHE A 94 -5.86 2.90 -6.48
CA PHE A 94 -6.23 4.17 -7.08
C PHE A 94 -7.49 4.74 -6.44
N ASN A 95 -7.55 6.06 -6.37
CA ASN A 95 -8.67 6.80 -5.80
C ASN A 95 -9.85 6.85 -6.78
N LEU A 96 -11.05 6.47 -6.31
CA LEU A 96 -12.31 6.67 -7.03
C LEU A 96 -13.01 7.95 -6.55
N THR A 97 -13.26 8.06 -5.25
CA THR A 97 -14.06 9.15 -4.63
C THR A 97 -13.55 9.60 -3.26
N LEU A 98 -12.44 9.05 -2.74
CA LEU A 98 -11.92 9.37 -1.41
C LEU A 98 -11.44 10.83 -1.33
N GLN A 99 -12.02 11.58 -0.42
CA GLN A 99 -11.61 12.93 -0.05
C GLN A 99 -10.86 12.92 1.29
N PRO A 100 -9.92 13.86 1.52
CA PRO A 100 -9.21 13.96 2.80
C PRO A 100 -10.13 14.02 4.03
N GLY A 101 -11.29 14.69 3.92
CA GLY A 101 -12.26 14.81 5.01
C GLY A 101 -13.10 13.54 5.27
N ASP A 102 -13.00 12.51 4.42
CA ASP A 102 -13.67 11.23 4.66
C ASP A 102 -12.97 10.40 5.73
N LEU A 103 -11.65 10.61 5.92
CA LEU A 103 -10.86 9.78 6.82
C LEU A 103 -11.20 10.11 8.28
N PRO A 104 -11.45 9.08 9.12
CA PRO A 104 -11.77 9.31 10.52
C PRO A 104 -10.56 9.82 11.30
N ASP A 105 -10.82 10.41 12.46
CA ASP A 105 -9.78 10.78 13.42
C ASP A 105 -8.86 9.59 13.74
N MET A 106 -7.58 9.91 13.91
CA MET A 106 -6.49 8.95 13.80
C MET A 106 -5.79 8.73 15.13
N ASP A 107 -6.26 7.72 15.88
CA ASP A 107 -5.61 7.32 17.13
C ASP A 107 -4.74 6.07 16.95
N ARG A 108 -5.10 5.21 15.98
CA ARG A 108 -4.52 3.86 15.76
C ARG A 108 -4.50 3.51 14.27
N ILE A 109 -4.23 2.24 13.95
CA ILE A 109 -4.28 1.68 12.59
C ILE A 109 -5.70 1.28 12.23
N LEU A 110 -6.10 1.67 11.02
CA LEU A 110 -7.33 1.31 10.36
C LEU A 110 -7.02 0.74 8.97
N VAL A 111 -7.44 -0.49 8.72
CA VAL A 111 -7.31 -1.08 7.40
C VAL A 111 -8.47 -0.62 6.53
N LEU A 112 -8.19 -0.25 5.29
CA LEU A 112 -9.19 0.17 4.32
C LEU A 112 -9.38 -0.86 3.20
N GLY A 113 -8.44 -1.80 3.04
CA GLY A 113 -8.46 -2.83 2.00
C GLY A 113 -9.37 -4.04 2.26
N GLY A 114 -9.88 -4.61 1.17
CA GLY A 114 -10.71 -5.82 1.17
C GLY A 114 -9.92 -7.12 1.27
N GLY A 115 -9.48 -7.49 2.48
CA GLY A 115 -8.79 -8.78 2.73
C GLY A 115 -7.27 -8.74 2.56
N VAL A 116 -6.71 -7.59 2.19
CA VAL A 116 -5.26 -7.31 2.12
C VAL A 116 -4.99 -5.87 2.59
N PRO A 117 -3.81 -5.55 3.17
CA PRO A 117 -3.48 -4.21 3.65
C PRO A 117 -3.02 -3.33 2.48
N CYS A 118 -3.78 -3.33 1.38
CA CYS A 118 -3.48 -2.52 0.20
C CYS A 118 -3.79 -1.03 0.42
N ALA A 119 -4.60 -0.71 1.43
CA ALA A 119 -4.81 0.64 1.92
C ALA A 119 -4.92 0.61 3.46
N VAL A 120 -4.14 1.46 4.12
CA VAL A 120 -4.05 1.56 5.59
C VAL A 120 -4.00 3.04 5.98
N TRP A 121 -4.77 3.41 6.99
CA TRP A 121 -4.78 4.74 7.60
C TRP A 121 -4.33 4.62 9.04
N GLY A 122 -3.37 5.44 9.48
CA GLY A 122 -2.98 5.39 10.89
C GLY A 122 -1.89 6.37 11.30
N SER A 123 -1.71 6.50 12.61
CA SER A 123 -0.73 7.41 13.22
C SER A 123 0.67 6.82 13.18
N ALA A 124 1.69 7.66 13.35
CA ALA A 124 3.07 7.20 13.49
C ALA A 124 3.21 6.05 14.51
N GLY A 125 2.64 6.25 15.71
CA GLY A 125 2.64 5.24 16.77
C GLY A 125 1.81 4.00 16.43
N GLY A 126 0.71 4.16 15.69
CA GLY A 126 -0.06 3.03 15.18
C GLY A 126 0.74 2.14 14.24
N TYR A 127 1.46 2.75 13.28
CA TYR A 127 2.32 2.02 12.35
C TYR A 127 3.50 1.35 13.06
N GLU A 128 4.13 2.03 14.01
CA GLU A 128 5.21 1.44 14.81
C GLU A 128 4.70 0.25 15.66
N PHE A 129 3.53 0.40 16.29
CA PHE A 129 2.88 -0.69 17.01
C PHE A 129 2.66 -1.90 16.11
N LEU A 130 2.19 -1.69 14.87
CA LEU A 130 1.98 -2.76 13.90
C LEU A 130 3.28 -3.49 13.59
N CYS A 131 4.39 -2.78 13.38
CA CYS A 131 5.71 -3.39 13.17
C CYS A 131 6.14 -4.26 14.37
N LYS A 132 5.99 -3.74 15.60
CA LYS A 132 6.34 -4.49 16.82
C LYS A 132 5.44 -5.72 17.01
N ALA A 133 4.16 -5.62 16.67
CA ALA A 133 3.22 -6.74 16.72
C ALA A 133 3.55 -7.83 15.68
N MET A 134 3.98 -7.44 14.48
CA MET A 134 4.39 -8.38 13.41
C MET A 134 5.69 -9.11 13.70
N ALA A 135 6.66 -8.43 14.31
CA ALA A 135 8.06 -8.90 14.39
C ALA A 135 8.23 -10.35 14.92
N PRO A 136 7.56 -10.78 16.01
CA PRO A 136 7.69 -12.15 16.52
C PRO A 136 7.20 -13.22 15.53
N TYR A 137 6.30 -12.86 14.63
CA TYR A 137 5.65 -13.75 13.67
C TYR A 137 6.35 -13.80 12.32
N CYS A 138 7.38 -12.98 12.06
CA CYS A 138 8.13 -13.03 10.80
C CYS A 138 8.69 -14.42 10.47
N LYS A 139 8.85 -15.33 11.44
CA LYS A 139 9.26 -16.73 11.18
C LYS A 139 8.15 -17.60 10.55
N THR A 140 6.89 -17.19 10.70
CA THR A 140 5.70 -17.99 10.35
C THR A 140 4.87 -17.35 9.24
N ILE A 141 5.03 -16.05 8.98
CA ILE A 141 4.29 -15.33 7.94
C ILE A 141 5.23 -14.88 6.83
N SER A 142 4.75 -14.91 5.59
CA SER A 142 5.50 -14.43 4.41
C SER A 142 5.25 -12.97 4.08
N SER A 143 4.07 -12.45 4.46
CA SER A 143 3.58 -11.11 4.12
C SER A 143 2.81 -10.49 5.28
N ASP A 144 2.74 -9.16 5.32
CA ASP A 144 1.93 -8.39 6.26
C ASP A 144 0.41 -8.57 6.04
N MET A 145 -0.02 -9.16 4.92
CA MET A 145 -1.41 -9.56 4.69
C MET A 145 -2.00 -10.43 5.79
N HIS A 146 -1.15 -11.27 6.37
CA HIS A 146 -1.49 -12.11 7.50
C HIS A 146 -1.95 -11.27 8.71
N MET A 147 -1.56 -10.00 8.84
CA MET A 147 -2.02 -9.15 9.94
C MET A 147 -3.53 -8.98 9.99
N ILE A 148 -4.18 -8.80 8.84
CA ILE A 148 -5.63 -8.66 8.77
C ILE A 148 -6.31 -9.94 9.26
N GLN A 149 -5.76 -11.09 8.86
CA GLN A 149 -6.32 -12.39 9.16
C GLN A 149 -6.08 -12.82 10.61
N PHE A 150 -4.87 -12.60 11.15
CA PHE A 150 -4.49 -13.05 12.49
C PHE A 150 -4.90 -12.08 13.60
N PHE A 151 -4.79 -10.76 13.39
CA PHE A 151 -4.99 -9.78 14.47
C PHE A 151 -6.37 -9.13 14.47
N LYS A 152 -7.26 -9.47 13.52
CA LYS A 152 -8.62 -8.91 13.42
C LYS A 152 -8.65 -7.38 13.52
N MET A 153 -7.76 -6.74 12.76
CA MET A 153 -7.66 -5.28 12.75
C MET A 153 -8.98 -4.63 12.30
N PRO A 154 -9.34 -3.44 12.85
CA PRO A 154 -10.48 -2.67 12.34
C PRO A 154 -10.35 -2.47 10.84
N ASN A 155 -11.45 -2.68 10.12
CA ASN A 155 -11.44 -2.65 8.66
C ASN A 155 -12.75 -2.07 8.09
N LEU A 156 -12.64 -1.05 7.23
CA LEU A 156 -13.79 -0.39 6.58
C LEU A 156 -14.10 -0.87 5.17
N GLN A 157 -13.26 -1.70 4.55
CA GLN A 157 -13.46 -2.24 3.20
C GLN A 157 -13.65 -1.17 2.12
N TRP A 158 -13.09 0.03 2.28
CA TRP A 158 -13.19 1.13 1.31
C TRP A 158 -12.37 0.94 0.03
N CYS A 159 -11.51 -0.08 -0.01
CA CYS A 159 -10.69 -0.43 -1.17
C CYS A 159 -10.90 -1.92 -1.53
N PRO A 160 -12.03 -2.27 -2.17
CA PRO A 160 -12.22 -3.60 -2.73
C PRO A 160 -11.27 -3.86 -3.91
N SER A 161 -11.08 -5.12 -4.26
CA SER A 161 -10.34 -5.49 -5.47
C SER A 161 -11.23 -5.51 -6.70
N TYR A 162 -10.71 -5.04 -7.83
CA TYR A 162 -11.33 -5.17 -9.15
C TYR A 162 -11.87 -6.61 -9.37
N PRO A 163 -13.06 -6.80 -9.98
CA PRO A 163 -13.90 -5.80 -10.64
C PRO A 163 -14.86 -5.01 -9.73
N ASP A 164 -14.82 -5.18 -8.42
CA ASP A 164 -15.68 -4.43 -7.52
C ASP A 164 -15.23 -2.96 -7.42
N VAL A 165 -16.12 -2.04 -7.82
CA VAL A 165 -15.90 -0.59 -7.86
C VAL A 165 -16.75 0.17 -6.83
N SER A 166 -17.33 -0.53 -5.86
CA SER A 166 -18.25 0.04 -4.86
C SER A 166 -17.54 0.88 -3.79
N GLY A 167 -16.22 0.74 -3.64
CA GLY A 167 -15.43 1.45 -2.65
C GLY A 167 -15.10 2.90 -3.00
N LYS A 168 -14.44 3.59 -2.06
CA LYS A 168 -13.86 4.93 -2.28
C LYS A 168 -12.52 4.87 -3.02
N MET A 169 -11.86 3.72 -2.97
CA MET A 169 -10.64 3.38 -3.70
C MET A 169 -10.85 2.03 -4.38
N ILE A 170 -9.93 1.66 -5.27
CA ILE A 170 -9.92 0.35 -5.93
C ILE A 170 -8.52 -0.23 -5.96
N HIS A 171 -8.43 -1.53 -5.68
CA HIS A 171 -7.20 -2.31 -5.79
C HIS A 171 -7.18 -3.12 -7.09
N PHE A 172 -6.08 -3.07 -7.83
CA PHE A 172 -5.86 -3.78 -9.08
C PHE A 172 -4.87 -4.95 -8.91
N PRO A 173 -5.31 -6.09 -8.33
CA PRO A 173 -4.41 -7.20 -8.01
C PRO A 173 -3.84 -7.84 -9.27
N ALA A 174 -2.55 -8.18 -9.24
CA ALA A 174 -1.83 -8.73 -10.39
C ALA A 174 -2.46 -10.01 -10.98
N ILE A 175 -3.00 -10.88 -10.14
CA ILE A 175 -3.59 -12.18 -10.55
C ILE A 175 -4.80 -12.01 -11.48
N LYS A 176 -5.52 -10.89 -11.39
CA LYS A 176 -6.79 -10.69 -12.10
C LYS A 176 -6.68 -9.98 -13.44
N ILE A 177 -5.53 -9.37 -13.75
CA ILE A 177 -5.47 -8.36 -14.82
C ILE A 177 -4.99 -8.93 -16.16
N GLY A 178 -4.23 -10.04 -16.21
CA GLY A 178 -3.93 -10.78 -17.44
C GLY A 178 -3.14 -10.04 -18.55
N THR A 179 -3.08 -8.71 -18.51
CA THR A 179 -2.40 -7.78 -19.43
C THR A 179 -1.37 -6.92 -18.69
N ASP A 180 -0.71 -5.99 -19.39
CA ASP A 180 0.12 -4.97 -18.72
C ASP A 180 -0.76 -4.13 -17.77
N LYS A 181 -0.48 -4.23 -16.46
CA LYS A 181 -1.32 -3.63 -15.42
C LYS A 181 -1.48 -2.13 -15.64
N LEU A 182 -0.43 -1.42 -16.08
CA LEU A 182 -0.51 0.02 -16.28
C LEU A 182 -1.49 0.37 -17.39
N GLU A 183 -1.38 -0.32 -18.54
CA GLU A 183 -2.27 -0.10 -19.69
C GLU A 183 -3.73 -0.36 -19.32
N PHE A 184 -3.99 -1.44 -18.58
CA PHE A 184 -5.33 -1.77 -18.12
C PHE A 184 -5.92 -0.67 -17.21
N VAL A 185 -5.15 -0.22 -16.23
CA VAL A 185 -5.60 0.81 -15.27
C VAL A 185 -5.85 2.13 -15.98
N GLN A 186 -4.98 2.53 -16.90
CA GLN A 186 -5.15 3.75 -17.69
C GLN A 186 -6.43 3.71 -18.53
N LYS A 187 -6.68 2.58 -19.20
CA LYS A 187 -7.92 2.38 -19.96
C LYS A 187 -9.15 2.45 -19.07
N PHE A 188 -9.12 1.78 -17.91
CA PHE A 188 -10.22 1.81 -16.94
C PHE A 188 -10.61 3.24 -16.54
N PHE A 189 -9.62 4.09 -16.22
CA PHE A 189 -9.89 5.48 -15.83
C PHE A 189 -10.33 6.35 -17.01
N ALA A 190 -9.74 6.18 -18.19
CA ALA A 190 -10.16 6.90 -19.39
C ALA A 190 -11.64 6.63 -19.74
N GLU A 191 -12.06 5.36 -19.70
CA GLU A 191 -13.46 4.97 -19.95
C GLU A 191 -14.40 5.55 -18.88
N ARG A 192 -14.01 5.51 -17.61
CA ARG A 192 -14.82 6.06 -16.51
C ARG A 192 -14.96 7.58 -16.59
N GLU A 193 -13.90 8.29 -16.96
CA GLU A 193 -13.91 9.75 -17.11
C GLU A 193 -14.76 10.17 -18.32
N ALA A 194 -14.71 9.43 -19.43
CA ALA A 194 -15.58 9.67 -20.57
C ALA A 194 -17.08 9.51 -20.24
N GLN A 195 -17.43 8.58 -19.34
CA GLN A 195 -18.80 8.39 -18.87
C GLN A 195 -19.27 9.43 -17.84
N ALA A 196 -18.34 10.20 -17.25
CA ALA A 196 -18.65 11.19 -16.21
C ALA A 196 -18.90 12.61 -16.75
N VAL A 197 -18.67 12.85 -18.05
CA VAL A 197 -18.98 14.13 -18.69
C VAL A 197 -20.50 14.21 -18.91
N PRO A 198 -21.20 15.21 -18.34
CA PRO A 198 -22.63 15.40 -18.61
C PRO A 198 -22.83 15.73 -20.10
N ALA A 199 -23.86 15.12 -20.71
CA ALA A 199 -24.32 15.47 -22.05
C ALA A 199 -24.83 16.92 -22.12
#